data_AF-A5KSW2-F1
#
_entry.id   AF-A5KSW2-F1
#
_cell.length_a   1.000
_cell.length_b   1.000
_cell.length_c   1.000
_cell.angle_alpha   90.00
_cell.angle_beta   90.00
_cell.angle_gamma   90.00
#
_symmetry.space_group_name_H-M   'P 1'
#
loop_
_entity.id
_entity.type
_entity.pdbx_description
1 polymer ?
#
loop_
_entity_poly.entity_id
_entity_poly.type
_entity_poly.pdbx_seq_one_letter_code
_entity_poly.pdbx_strand_id
1 'polypeptide(L)'
;MISPQQMFEQLTNGLPTFDDGRINFTGVQKAPVLNAIVYHDGWILIVKRSDKVGAYQGLWNGISGFIDEPKPIEDFAKQEINEELGVDLAIIKRIVVGEPYEVDDRSIDRLWFVYPVLVELHKLPDIVLDWEHTDFAWITPKALEEFAYVKDFDKSMHKALAYLE
;
A
#
# COMPACT_ATOMS: atom_id res chain seq x y z
N MET A 1 -4.88 15.35 15.97
CA MET A 1 -5.09 14.20 15.07
C MET A 1 -5.71 13.07 15.87
N ILE A 2 -6.69 12.38 15.31
CA ILE A 2 -7.23 11.13 15.91
C ILE A 2 -6.22 9.99 15.66
N SER A 3 -6.18 8.99 16.54
CA SER A 3 -5.29 7.84 16.35
C SER A 3 -5.70 6.99 15.13
N PRO A 4 -4.80 6.18 14.53
CA PRO A 4 -5.17 5.24 13.48
C PRO A 4 -6.34 4.32 13.87
N GLN A 5 -6.40 3.89 15.13
CA GLN A 5 -7.48 3.07 15.66
C GLN A 5 -8.83 3.82 15.70
N GLN A 6 -8.84 5.08 16.13
CA GLN A 6 -10.04 5.92 16.10
C GLN A 6 -10.51 6.18 14.67
N MET A 7 -9.58 6.40 13.74
CA MET A 7 -9.91 6.55 12.32
C MET A 7 -10.49 5.26 11.74
N PHE A 8 -9.88 4.11 12.03
CA PHE A 8 -10.39 2.81 11.61
C PHE A 8 -11.82 2.59 12.09
N GLU A 9 -12.11 2.82 13.38
CA GLU A 9 -13.46 2.71 13.94
C GLU A 9 -14.44 3.66 13.23
N GLN A 10 -14.06 4.90 12.97
CA GLN A 10 -14.92 5.87 12.27
C GLN A 10 -15.22 5.47 10.82
N LEU A 11 -14.25 4.88 10.12
CA LEU A 11 -14.41 4.49 8.71
C LEU A 11 -15.13 3.14 8.54
N THR A 12 -15.10 2.28 9.56
CA THR A 12 -15.59 0.91 9.45
C THR A 12 -16.88 0.64 10.22
N ASN A 13 -17.30 1.54 11.12
CA ASN A 13 -18.49 1.36 11.93
C ASN A 13 -19.76 1.16 11.07
N GLY A 14 -20.41 -0.01 11.26
CA GLY A 14 -21.62 -0.39 10.55
C GLY A 14 -21.40 -0.95 9.14
N LEU A 15 -20.15 -1.14 8.70
CA LEU A 15 -19.85 -1.80 7.43
C LEU A 15 -20.02 -3.33 7.54
N PRO A 16 -20.34 -4.01 6.42
CA PRO A 16 -20.40 -5.47 6.40
C PRO A 16 -19.00 -6.08 6.58
N THR A 17 -18.96 -7.34 7.02
CA THR A 17 -17.75 -8.16 7.10
C THR A 17 -17.81 -9.34 6.15
N PHE A 18 -16.66 -9.87 5.78
CA PHE A 18 -16.54 -11.21 5.22
C PHE A 18 -16.70 -12.29 6.31
N ASP A 19 -16.76 -13.56 5.91
CA ASP A 19 -16.90 -14.70 6.84
C ASP A 19 -15.70 -14.86 7.79
N ASP A 20 -14.53 -14.36 7.39
CA ASP A 20 -13.29 -14.36 8.18
C ASP A 20 -13.20 -13.17 9.16
N GLY A 21 -14.20 -12.29 9.18
CA GLY A 21 -14.29 -11.13 10.07
C GLY A 21 -13.67 -9.84 9.54
N ARG A 22 -13.00 -9.86 8.38
CA ARG A 22 -12.45 -8.64 7.76
C ARG A 22 -13.56 -7.72 7.26
N ILE A 23 -13.34 -6.42 7.36
CA ILE A 23 -14.28 -5.41 6.85
C ILE A 23 -14.36 -5.51 5.32
N ASN A 24 -15.58 -5.61 4.80
CA ASN A 24 -15.82 -5.66 3.37
C ASN A 24 -16.04 -4.25 2.81
N PHE A 25 -15.02 -3.69 2.18
CA PHE A 25 -15.07 -2.38 1.51
C PHE A 25 -15.67 -2.41 0.09
N THR A 26 -16.27 -3.52 -0.35
CA THR A 26 -16.91 -3.61 -1.66
C THR A 26 -18.07 -2.61 -1.76
N GLY A 27 -18.02 -1.69 -2.73
CA GLY A 27 -19.02 -0.65 -2.93
C GLY A 27 -19.01 0.47 -1.87
N VAL A 28 -18.06 0.46 -0.93
CA VAL A 28 -17.96 1.49 0.11
C VAL A 28 -17.17 2.69 -0.41
N GLN A 29 -17.76 3.88 -0.45
CA GLN A 29 -17.08 5.05 -1.01
C GLN A 29 -15.78 5.42 -0.27
N LYS A 30 -15.73 5.24 1.05
CA LYS A 30 -14.58 5.61 1.90
C LYS A 30 -13.85 4.37 2.38
N ALA A 31 -12.56 4.27 2.12
CA ALA A 31 -11.77 3.13 2.56
C ALA A 31 -10.35 3.54 3.01
N PRO A 32 -9.89 3.07 4.18
CA PRO A 32 -8.50 3.17 4.58
C PRO A 32 -7.66 2.10 3.88
N VAL A 33 -6.51 2.52 3.37
CA VAL A 33 -5.54 1.65 2.69
C VAL A 33 -4.14 2.01 3.15
N LEU A 34 -3.23 1.05 3.12
CA LEU A 34 -1.80 1.34 3.20
C LEU A 34 -1.20 1.41 1.79
N ASN A 35 -0.10 2.15 1.66
CA ASN A 35 0.76 2.10 0.49
C ASN A 35 2.21 1.99 0.94
N ALA A 36 2.75 0.78 0.87
CA ALA A 36 4.10 0.45 1.27
C ALA A 36 5.09 0.71 0.11
N ILE A 37 6.06 1.55 0.41
CA ILE A 37 7.21 1.88 -0.43
C ILE A 37 8.37 1.01 0.03
N VAL A 38 8.59 -0.09 -0.69
CA VAL A 38 9.69 -1.00 -0.42
C VAL A 38 10.96 -0.38 -0.94
N TYR A 39 11.94 -0.17 -0.07
CA TYR A 39 13.15 0.58 -0.35
C TYR A 39 14.40 -0.25 -0.05
N HIS A 40 15.39 -0.15 -0.93
CA HIS A 40 16.73 -0.67 -0.70
C HIS A 40 17.76 0.17 -1.48
N ASP A 41 18.78 0.71 -0.79
CA ASP A 41 19.95 1.39 -1.38
C ASP A 41 19.65 2.40 -2.51
N GLY A 42 18.66 3.27 -2.31
CA GLY A 42 18.28 4.33 -3.26
C GLY A 42 17.24 3.90 -4.30
N TRP A 43 16.83 2.64 -4.28
CA TRP A 43 15.82 2.08 -5.17
C TRP A 43 14.53 1.81 -4.42
N ILE A 44 13.41 2.00 -5.12
CA ILE A 44 12.08 1.60 -4.67
C ILE A 44 11.53 0.51 -5.58
N LEU A 45 10.77 -0.41 -5.01
CA LEU A 45 9.99 -1.36 -5.79
C LEU A 45 8.66 -0.73 -6.19
N ILE A 46 8.32 -0.84 -7.47
CA ILE A 46 6.96 -0.63 -7.97
C ILE A 46 6.45 -1.92 -8.59
N VAL A 47 5.14 -2.13 -8.48
CA VAL A 47 4.42 -3.27 -9.04
C VAL A 47 3.34 -2.80 -10.00
N LYS A 48 3.11 -3.57 -11.07
CA LYS A 48 2.09 -3.29 -12.07
C LYS A 48 0.84 -4.11 -11.81
N ARG A 49 -0.24 -3.41 -11.47
CA ARG A 49 -1.54 -4.03 -11.15
C ARG A 49 -2.07 -4.85 -12.32
N SER A 50 -2.56 -6.04 -12.02
CA SER A 50 -3.06 -7.00 -13.00
C SER A 50 -4.43 -6.58 -13.56
N ASP A 51 -4.94 -7.34 -14.53
CA ASP A 51 -6.29 -7.19 -15.05
C ASP A 51 -7.36 -7.84 -14.16
N LYS A 52 -6.95 -8.60 -13.13
CA LYS A 52 -7.84 -9.34 -12.22
C LYS A 52 -8.31 -8.51 -11.03
N VAL A 53 -7.57 -7.46 -10.66
CA VAL A 53 -7.94 -6.58 -9.56
C VAL A 53 -9.12 -5.68 -9.92
N GLY A 54 -9.89 -5.22 -8.92
CA GLY A 54 -11.11 -4.45 -9.15
C GLY A 54 -10.91 -2.99 -9.58
N ALA A 55 -9.71 -2.43 -9.42
CA ALA A 55 -9.41 -1.05 -9.75
C ALA A 55 -7.96 -0.85 -10.21
N TYR A 56 -7.77 0.17 -11.06
CA TYR A 56 -6.46 0.64 -11.55
C TYR A 56 -5.66 -0.42 -12.33
N GLN A 57 -6.33 -1.25 -13.13
CA GLN A 57 -5.64 -2.28 -13.91
C GLN A 57 -4.57 -1.68 -14.83
N GLY A 58 -3.40 -2.30 -14.86
CA GLY A 58 -2.28 -1.89 -15.72
C GLY A 58 -1.50 -0.66 -15.25
N LEU A 59 -1.92 0.01 -14.17
CA LEU A 59 -1.16 1.11 -13.56
C LEU A 59 -0.13 0.58 -12.55
N TRP A 60 0.95 1.35 -12.38
CA TRP A 60 2.01 1.08 -11.41
C TRP A 60 1.70 1.67 -10.03
N ASN A 61 2.15 1.00 -8.98
CA ASN A 61 1.96 1.42 -7.59
C ASN A 61 3.05 0.84 -6.68
N GLY A 62 3.03 1.22 -5.40
CA GLY A 62 3.61 0.44 -4.30
C GLY A 62 2.71 -0.74 -3.91
N ILE A 63 3.12 -1.43 -2.85
CA ILE A 63 2.37 -2.55 -2.25
C ILE A 63 1.21 -1.99 -1.44
N SER A 64 0.00 -2.49 -1.64
CA SER A 64 -1.20 -1.79 -1.15
C SER A 64 -2.31 -2.74 -0.76
N GLY A 65 -2.65 -2.69 0.53
CA GLY A 65 -3.77 -3.42 1.11
C GLY A 65 -4.82 -2.51 1.74
N PHE A 66 -6.03 -3.06 1.90
CA PHE A 66 -7.04 -2.45 2.76
C PHE A 66 -6.64 -2.60 4.23
N ILE A 67 -6.92 -1.57 5.03
CA ILE A 67 -6.87 -1.69 6.49
C ILE A 67 -8.26 -2.16 6.91
N ASP A 68 -8.46 -3.47 6.94
CA ASP A 68 -9.78 -4.13 7.09
C ASP A 68 -9.95 -4.87 8.43
N GLU A 69 -9.01 -4.69 9.35
CA GLU A 69 -8.96 -5.27 10.69
C GLU A 69 -8.35 -4.29 11.70
N PRO A 70 -8.69 -4.39 13.00
CA PRO A 70 -8.14 -3.53 14.05
C PRO A 70 -6.74 -3.99 14.49
N LYS A 71 -5.76 -4.03 13.58
CA LYS A 71 -4.35 -4.36 13.85
C LYS A 71 -3.38 -3.24 13.43
N PRO A 72 -2.13 -3.22 13.93
CA PRO A 72 -1.14 -2.22 13.56
C PRO A 72 -0.87 -2.16 12.05
N ILE A 73 -0.64 -0.97 11.51
CA ILE A 73 -0.37 -0.77 10.08
C ILE A 73 0.91 -1.49 9.65
N GLU A 74 1.89 -1.58 10.55
CA GLU A 74 3.13 -2.32 10.31
C GLU A 74 2.87 -3.81 10.09
N ASP A 75 1.84 -4.38 10.72
CA ASP A 75 1.50 -5.79 10.56
C ASP A 75 0.77 -6.04 9.24
N PHE A 76 -0.08 -5.11 8.79
CA PHE A 76 -0.59 -5.14 7.43
C PHE A 76 0.54 -5.02 6.40
N ALA A 77 1.47 -4.08 6.57
CA ALA A 77 2.59 -3.93 5.64
C ALA A 77 3.42 -5.22 5.53
N LYS A 78 3.69 -5.92 6.64
CA LYS A 78 4.34 -7.24 6.59
C LYS A 78 3.50 -8.28 5.84
N GLN A 79 2.19 -8.32 6.11
CA GLN A 79 1.29 -9.25 5.44
C GLN A 79 1.33 -9.03 3.92
N GLU A 80 1.07 -7.81 3.45
CA GLU A 80 1.05 -7.51 2.02
C GLU A 80 2.41 -7.76 1.35
N ILE A 81 3.52 -7.46 2.04
CA ILE A 81 4.87 -7.75 1.53
C ILE A 81 5.12 -9.25 1.38
N ASN A 82 4.58 -10.08 2.27
CA ASN A 82 4.70 -11.52 2.15
C ASN A 82 3.76 -12.08 1.07
N GLU A 83 2.50 -11.62 1.05
CA GLU A 83 1.46 -12.10 0.16
C GLU A 83 1.71 -11.67 -1.30
N GLU A 84 1.92 -10.38 -1.55
CA GLU A 84 2.04 -9.83 -2.91
C GLU A 84 3.42 -10.05 -3.55
N LEU A 85 4.48 -10.24 -2.76
CA LEU A 85 5.87 -10.32 -3.25
C LEU A 85 6.62 -11.61 -2.89
N GLY A 86 6.07 -12.45 -2.01
CA GLY A 86 6.77 -13.64 -1.51
C GLY A 86 8.02 -13.34 -0.70
N VAL A 87 8.16 -12.13 -0.16
CA VAL A 87 9.36 -11.69 0.55
C VAL A 87 9.39 -12.24 1.98
N ASP A 88 10.56 -12.73 2.40
CA ASP A 88 10.83 -13.13 3.78
C ASP A 88 10.90 -11.90 4.70
N LEU A 89 10.09 -11.86 5.74
CA LEU A 89 10.05 -10.75 6.69
C LEU A 89 11.37 -10.56 7.44
N ALA A 90 12.24 -11.59 7.51
CA ALA A 90 13.55 -11.50 8.16
C ALA A 90 14.51 -10.51 7.47
N ILE A 91 14.25 -10.13 6.22
CA ILE A 91 15.09 -9.16 5.51
C ILE A 91 14.61 -7.71 5.68
N ILE A 92 13.48 -7.49 6.34
CA ILE A 92 12.98 -6.14 6.65
C ILE A 92 13.85 -5.55 7.76
N LYS A 93 14.51 -4.44 7.44
CA LYS A 93 15.35 -3.67 8.37
C LYS A 93 14.52 -2.81 9.32
N ARG A 94 13.56 -2.08 8.77
CA ARG A 94 12.61 -1.28 9.55
C ARG A 94 11.34 -1.00 8.75
N ILE A 95 10.26 -0.76 9.48
CA ILE A 95 8.99 -0.26 8.93
C ILE A 95 8.69 1.06 9.64
N VAL A 96 8.32 2.09 8.87
CA VAL A 96 7.92 3.40 9.40
C VAL A 96 6.61 3.82 8.77
N VAL A 97 5.59 4.08 9.59
CA VAL A 97 4.29 4.59 9.13
C VAL A 97 4.37 6.11 9.01
N GLY A 98 4.17 6.61 7.79
CA GLY A 98 4.15 8.03 7.50
C GLY A 98 2.81 8.70 7.81
N GLU A 99 2.79 10.03 7.72
CA GLU A 99 1.57 10.80 7.97
C GLU A 99 0.51 10.53 6.88
N PRO A 100 -0.70 10.06 7.25
CA PRO A 100 -1.75 9.70 6.31
C PRO A 100 -2.29 10.89 5.53
N TYR A 101 -2.93 10.61 4.40
CA TYR A 101 -3.57 11.63 3.56
C TYR A 101 -4.77 11.08 2.80
N GLU A 102 -5.63 11.98 2.36
CA GLU A 102 -6.81 11.64 1.56
C GLU A 102 -6.52 11.74 0.06
N VAL A 103 -7.12 10.84 -0.73
CA VAL A 103 -7.17 10.88 -2.20
C VAL A 103 -8.63 10.74 -2.65
N ASP A 104 -9.21 11.82 -3.16
CA ASP A 104 -10.53 11.82 -3.82
C ASP A 104 -10.35 11.38 -5.29
N ASP A 105 -10.69 10.12 -5.59
CA ASP A 105 -10.74 9.58 -6.94
C ASP A 105 -12.17 9.35 -7.43
N ARG A 106 -12.73 10.43 -8.00
CA ARG A 106 -14.06 10.44 -8.60
C ARG A 106 -14.21 9.53 -9.80
N SER A 107 -13.12 9.10 -10.45
CA SER A 107 -13.22 8.22 -11.62
C SER A 107 -13.74 6.83 -11.28
N ILE A 108 -13.57 6.42 -10.01
CA ILE A 108 -14.04 5.14 -9.47
C ILE A 108 -14.98 5.32 -8.26
N ASP A 109 -15.44 6.55 -8.01
CA ASP A 109 -16.27 6.94 -6.86
C ASP A 109 -15.68 6.47 -5.51
N ARG A 110 -14.40 6.78 -5.27
CA ARG A 110 -13.69 6.41 -4.03
C ARG A 110 -12.98 7.61 -3.40
N LEU A 111 -13.01 7.65 -2.07
CA LEU A 111 -12.18 8.47 -1.21
C LEU A 111 -11.27 7.55 -0.39
N TRP A 112 -9.98 7.56 -0.71
CA TRP A 112 -8.98 6.75 -0.03
C TRP A 112 -8.37 7.51 1.15
N PHE A 113 -8.28 6.85 2.30
CA PHE A 113 -7.46 7.31 3.43
C PHE A 113 -6.15 6.53 3.39
N VAL A 114 -5.14 7.09 2.75
CA VAL A 114 -3.88 6.41 2.45
C VAL A 114 -2.91 6.60 3.60
N TYR A 115 -2.41 5.48 4.14
CA TYR A 115 -1.30 5.42 5.07
C TYR A 115 -0.02 5.05 4.31
N PRO A 116 0.85 6.02 3.98
CA PRO A 116 2.13 5.70 3.36
C PRO A 116 3.04 4.99 4.36
N VAL A 117 3.73 3.95 3.93
CA VAL A 117 4.62 3.16 4.79
C VAL A 117 5.97 3.00 4.12
N LEU A 118 7.05 3.31 4.82
CA LEU A 118 8.40 2.94 4.39
C LEU A 118 8.69 1.51 4.86
N VAL A 119 9.09 0.63 3.94
CA VAL A 119 9.61 -0.71 4.26
C VAL A 119 11.05 -0.77 3.74
N GLU A 120 12.02 -0.60 4.63
CA GLU A 120 13.43 -0.67 4.27
C GLU A 120 13.95 -2.09 4.38
N LEU A 121 14.64 -2.60 3.35
CA LEU A 121 15.20 -3.94 3.30
C LEU A 121 16.72 -3.94 3.50
N HIS A 122 17.23 -4.97 4.15
CA HIS A 122 18.67 -5.21 4.32
C HIS A 122 19.39 -5.60 3.02
N LYS A 123 18.66 -6.18 2.06
CA LYS A 123 19.17 -6.67 0.77
C LYS A 123 18.01 -6.77 -0.23
N LEU A 124 18.33 -6.82 -1.52
CA LEU A 124 17.34 -7.17 -2.54
C LEU A 124 16.83 -8.61 -2.34
N PRO A 125 15.50 -8.82 -2.32
CA PRO A 125 14.90 -10.15 -2.34
C PRO A 125 14.72 -10.69 -3.76
N ASP A 126 14.52 -12.00 -3.85
CA ASP A 126 13.86 -12.61 -5.00
C ASP A 126 12.35 -12.36 -4.88
N ILE A 127 11.74 -11.77 -5.91
CA ILE A 127 10.32 -11.43 -5.93
C ILE A 127 9.52 -12.54 -6.59
N VAL A 128 8.45 -12.98 -5.91
CA VAL A 128 7.42 -13.86 -6.47
C VAL A 128 6.09 -13.13 -6.37
N LEU A 129 5.63 -12.58 -7.49
CA LEU A 129 4.37 -11.85 -7.54
C LEU A 129 3.18 -12.79 -7.36
N ASP A 130 2.18 -12.31 -6.65
CA ASP A 130 0.88 -12.95 -6.57
C ASP A 130 -0.02 -12.57 -7.77
N TRP A 131 -1.31 -12.91 -7.69
CA TRP A 131 -2.25 -12.68 -8.78
C TRP A 131 -2.64 -11.20 -8.96
N GLU A 132 -2.38 -10.34 -7.98
CA GLU A 132 -2.71 -8.91 -8.04
C GLU A 132 -1.80 -8.14 -8.98
N HIS A 133 -0.62 -8.66 -9.28
CA HIS A 133 0.39 -7.99 -10.10
C HIS A 133 0.84 -8.82 -11.28
N THR A 134 1.29 -8.14 -12.33
CA THR A 134 1.78 -8.76 -13.57
C THR A 134 3.25 -8.52 -13.82
N ASP A 135 3.82 -7.48 -13.21
CA ASP A 135 5.19 -7.05 -13.42
C ASP A 135 5.69 -6.26 -12.20
N PHE A 136 7.01 -6.15 -12.06
CA PHE A 136 7.65 -5.34 -11.04
C PHE A 136 8.92 -4.68 -11.57
N ALA A 137 9.29 -3.54 -10.99
CA ALA A 137 10.54 -2.86 -11.31
C ALA A 137 11.15 -2.24 -10.06
N TRP A 138 12.47 -2.38 -9.93
CA TRP A 138 13.26 -1.56 -9.01
C TRP A 138 13.67 -0.29 -9.76
N ILE A 139 13.22 0.86 -9.26
CA ILE A 139 13.46 2.15 -9.90
C ILE A 139 14.07 3.14 -8.90
N THR A 140 14.78 4.15 -9.40
CA THR A 140 15.06 5.32 -8.57
C THR A 140 13.78 6.12 -8.37
N PRO A 141 13.59 6.84 -7.25
CA PRO A 141 12.39 7.67 -7.04
C PRO A 141 12.11 8.67 -8.18
N LYS A 142 13.18 9.19 -8.80
CA LYS A 142 13.07 10.12 -9.94
C LYS A 142 12.47 9.44 -11.18
N ALA A 143 12.83 8.19 -11.44
CA ALA A 143 12.37 7.47 -12.63
C ALA A 143 10.86 7.17 -12.61
N LEU A 144 10.16 7.41 -11.50
CA LEU A 144 8.70 7.23 -11.40
C LEU A 144 7.95 8.04 -12.47
N GLU A 145 8.48 9.18 -12.90
CA GLU A 145 7.89 10.04 -13.95
C GLU A 145 7.76 9.35 -15.32
N GLU A 146 8.48 8.25 -15.54
CA GLU A 146 8.46 7.46 -16.78
C GLU A 146 7.32 6.42 -16.80
N PHE A 147 6.60 6.25 -15.68
CA PHE A 147 5.57 5.23 -15.50
C PHE A 147 4.17 5.83 -15.39
N ALA A 148 3.17 5.11 -15.91
CA ALA A 148 1.76 5.43 -15.63
C ALA A 148 1.36 4.80 -14.28
N TYR A 149 1.20 5.62 -13.25
CA TYR A 149 0.96 5.15 -11.88
C TYR A 149 -0.42 5.56 -11.32
N VAL A 150 -0.84 4.89 -10.26
CA VAL A 150 -2.09 5.18 -9.53
C VAL A 150 -2.10 6.61 -9.02
N LYS A 151 -3.25 7.28 -9.08
CA LYS A 151 -3.41 8.67 -8.67
C LYS A 151 -2.76 8.95 -7.29
N ASP A 152 -1.96 10.00 -7.23
CA ASP A 152 -1.24 10.47 -6.03
C ASP A 152 -0.28 9.43 -5.40
N PHE A 153 0.18 8.41 -6.14
CA PHE A 153 1.20 7.46 -5.67
C PHE A 153 2.54 8.14 -5.35
N ASP A 154 2.95 9.13 -6.14
CA ASP A 154 4.13 9.95 -5.91
C ASP A 154 4.10 10.65 -4.53
N LYS A 155 2.91 11.03 -4.05
CA LYS A 155 2.71 11.59 -2.71
C LYS A 155 2.96 10.56 -1.61
N SER A 156 2.56 9.29 -1.80
CA SER A 156 2.90 8.19 -0.88
C SER A 156 4.41 7.96 -0.86
N MET A 157 5.03 7.90 -2.04
CA MET A 157 6.48 7.78 -2.19
C MET A 157 7.22 8.87 -1.40
N HIS A 158 6.92 10.15 -1.65
CA HIS A 158 7.58 11.25 -0.95
C HIS A 158 7.37 11.21 0.56
N LYS A 159 6.15 10.91 1.03
CA LYS A 159 5.83 10.83 2.45
C LYS A 159 6.56 9.69 3.15
N ALA A 160 6.71 8.53 2.52
CA ALA A 160 7.44 7.39 3.08
C ALA A 160 8.96 7.63 3.07
N LEU A 161 9.52 8.13 1.96
CA LEU A 161 10.96 8.35 1.82
C LEU A 161 11.49 9.48 2.70
N ALA A 162 10.62 10.38 3.20
CA ALA A 162 10.99 11.41 4.17
C ALA A 162 11.59 10.85 5.49
N TYR A 163 11.43 9.55 5.76
CA TYR A 163 11.94 8.87 6.95
C TYR A 163 13.28 8.14 6.75
N LEU A 164 13.95 8.33 5.60
CA LEU A 164 15.25 7.70 5.29
C LEU A 164 16.47 8.39 5.92
N GLU A 165 16.27 9.13 7.01
CA GLU A 165 17.36 9.69 7.83
C GLU A 165 18.35 8.62 8.32
#